data_AF-A0A061AAK8-F1
#
_entry.id   AF-A0A061AAK8-F1
#
_cell.length_a   1.000
_cell.length_b   1.000
_cell.length_c   1.000
_cell.angle_alpha   90.00
_cell.angle_beta   90.00
_cell.angle_gamma   90.00
#
_symmetry.space_group_name_H-M   'P 1'
#
loop_
_entity.id
_entity.type
_entity.pdbx_description
1 polymer ?
#
loop_
_entity_poly.entity_id
_entity_poly.type
_entity_poly.pdbx_seq_one_letter_code
_entity_poly.pdbx_strand_id
1 'polypeptide(L)' 'MKELHIVCKVRKKRYRYISQISNKITPNLLKRDFKKDDPNIAWVTDVSEFRFNRKRLYLSVIQDLYNG' A
#
# COMPACT_ATOMS: atom_id res chain seq x y z
N MET A 1 -2.80 27.90 30.41
CA MET A 1 -3.49 28.30 29.15
C MET A 1 -5.01 28.16 29.22
N LYS A 2 -5.57 27.01 29.63
CA LYS A 2 -7.03 26.86 29.82
C LYS A 2 -7.58 27.71 30.98
N GLU A 3 -6.88 27.75 32.10
CA GLU A 3 -7.28 28.51 33.30
C GLU A 3 -7.28 30.03 33.09
N LEU A 4 -6.35 30.52 32.26
CA LEU A 4 -6.23 31.94 31.89
C LEU A 4 -7.08 32.33 30.66
N HIS A 5 -7.94 31.43 30.16
CA HIS A 5 -8.78 31.64 28.96
C HIS A 5 -8.00 32.05 27.69
N ILE A 6 -6.70 31.71 27.62
CA ILE A 6 -5.85 32.06 26.48
C ILE A 6 -6.09 31.03 25.38
N VAL A 7 -6.77 31.46 24.31
CA VAL A 7 -7.02 30.66 23.10
C VAL A 7 -6.07 31.05 21.98
N CYS A 8 -5.46 30.04 21.35
CA CYS A 8 -4.61 30.25 20.18
C CYS A 8 -5.48 30.64 18.98
N LYS A 9 -5.37 31.88 18.49
CA LYS A 9 -6.12 32.38 17.31
C LYS A 9 -5.68 31.71 15.99
N VAL A 10 -4.50 31.10 15.97
CA VAL A 10 -3.95 30.44 14.78
C VAL A 10 -4.45 29.00 14.72
N ARG A 11 -5.27 28.69 13.70
CA ARG A 11 -5.74 27.33 13.46
C ARG A 11 -4.58 26.46 12.96
N LYS A 12 -4.18 25.45 13.74
CA LYS A 12 -3.21 24.45 13.27
C LYS A 12 -3.72 23.80 11.99
N LYS A 13 -2.93 23.88 10.92
CA LYS A 13 -3.21 23.16 9.67
C LYS A 13 -3.12 21.66 9.98
N ARG A 14 -4.27 20.98 10.00
CA ARG A 14 -4.30 19.52 10.08
C ARG A 14 -3.93 18.97 8.70
N TYR A 15 -3.01 18.02 8.67
CA TYR A 15 -2.71 17.26 7.47
C TYR A 15 -4.01 16.63 6.95
N ARG A 16 -4.37 16.92 5.69
CA ARG A 16 -5.44 16.25 4.97
C ARG A 16 -4.77 15.45 3.86
N TYR A 17 -4.72 14.14 4.03
CA TYR A 17 -4.42 13.25 2.92
C TYR A 17 -5.56 13.37 1.91
N ILE A 18 -5.27 13.91 0.74
CA ILE A 18 -6.19 13.94 -0.40
C ILE A 18 -5.63 12.92 -1.37
N SER A 19 -6.16 11.70 -1.37
CA SER A 19 -5.84 10.74 -2.43
C SER A 19 -6.39 11.28 -3.75
N GLN A 20 -5.51 11.79 -4.61
CA GLN A 20 -5.82 12.03 -6.02
C GLN A 20 -5.93 10.72 -6.83
N ILE A 21 -5.63 9.59 -6.19
CA ILE A 21 -5.82 8.26 -6.73
C ILE A 21 -7.31 7.94 -6.57
N SER A 22 -7.99 7.75 -7.70
CA SER A 22 -9.41 7.43 -7.78
C SER A 22 -9.83 6.43 -6.70
N ASN A 23 -10.92 6.71 -5.97
CA ASN A 23 -11.64 5.74 -5.15
C ASN A 23 -12.32 4.67 -6.03
N LYS A 24 -11.62 4.13 -7.03
CA LYS A 24 -12.12 3.09 -7.91
C LYS A 24 -11.97 1.77 -7.17
N ILE A 25 -13.04 1.39 -6.49
CA ILE A 25 -13.18 0.04 -5.94
C ILE A 25 -13.07 -0.93 -7.11
N THR A 26 -11.97 -1.67 -7.16
CA THR A 26 -11.72 -2.67 -8.18
C THR A 26 -12.20 -4.02 -7.67
N PRO A 27 -12.89 -4.84 -8.47
CA PRO A 27 -13.34 -6.16 -8.04
C PRO A 27 -12.14 -7.03 -7.63
N ASN A 28 -12.31 -7.79 -6.54
CA ASN A 28 -11.35 -8.83 -6.17
C ASN A 28 -11.55 -10.03 -7.11
N LEU A 29 -10.85 -10.01 -8.24
CA LEU A 29 -10.91 -11.07 -9.27
C LEU A 29 -10.32 -12.39 -8.76
N LEU A 30 -9.31 -12.32 -7.90
CA LEU A 30 -8.58 -13.50 -7.43
C LEU A 30 -9.35 -14.29 -6.37
N LYS A 31 -10.12 -13.61 -5.51
CA LYS A 31 -10.87 -14.25 -4.39
C LYS A 31 -10.03 -15.20 -3.52
N ARG A 32 -8.72 -14.95 -3.38
CA ARG A 32 -7.72 -15.82 -2.70
C ARG A 32 -7.48 -17.18 -3.36
N ASP A 33 -7.84 -17.32 -4.63
CA ASP A 33 -7.48 -18.47 -5.46
C ASP A 33 -6.09 -18.24 -6.09
N PHE A 34 -5.07 -18.80 -5.45
CA PHE A 34 -3.67 -18.65 -5.83
C PHE A 34 -3.16 -19.78 -6.73
N LYS A 35 -4.05 -20.62 -7.28
CA LYS A 35 -3.67 -21.70 -8.19
C LYS A 35 -4.38 -21.53 -9.52
N LYS A 36 -3.66 -21.74 -10.63
CA LYS A 36 -4.24 -21.75 -11.98
C LYS A 36 -3.87 -23.04 -12.69
N ASP A 37 -4.77 -23.51 -13.54
CA ASP A 37 -4.62 -24.78 -14.26
C ASP A 37 -3.73 -24.65 -15.50
N ASP A 38 -3.55 -23.42 -16.01
CA ASP A 38 -2.70 -23.11 -17.16
C ASP A 38 -1.79 -21.89 -16.89
N PRO A 39 -0.63 -21.82 -17.56
CA PRO A 39 0.28 -20.68 -17.45
C PRO A 39 -0.33 -19.39 -18.00
N ASN A 40 0.18 -18.25 -17.53
CA ASN A 40 -0.17 -16.90 -17.99
C ASN A 40 -1.63 -16.48 -17.76
N ILE A 41 -2.37 -17.14 -16.86
CA ILE A 41 -3.73 -16.72 -16.49
C ILE A 41 -3.71 -15.59 -15.46
N ALA A 42 -2.83 -15.68 -14.46
CA ALA A 42 -2.77 -14.71 -13.38
C ALA A 42 -1.35 -14.60 -12.83
N TRP A 43 -0.83 -13.38 -12.80
CA TRP A 43 0.48 -13.06 -12.24
C TRP A 43 0.30 -12.26 -10.96
N VAL A 44 1.09 -12.61 -9.95
CA VAL A 44 1.16 -11.88 -8.69
C VAL A 44 2.51 -11.21 -8.55
N THR A 45 2.52 -10.06 -7.92
CA THR A 45 3.73 -9.30 -7.67
C THR A 45 3.79 -8.89 -6.20
N ASP A 46 4.94 -9.08 -5.57
CA ASP A 46 5.20 -8.55 -4.23
C ASP A 46 6.46 -7.68 -4.24
N VAL A 47 6.48 -6.70 -3.33
CA VAL A 47 7.62 -5.84 -3.10
C VAL A 47 8.01 -5.94 -1.63
N SER A 48 9.15 -6.57 -1.38
CA SER A 48 9.69 -6.78 -0.04
C SER A 48 10.89 -5.87 0.20
N GLU A 49 10.82 -5.04 1.26
CA GLU A 49 11.96 -4.24 1.73
C GLU A 49 12.82 -5.08 2.68
N PHE A 50 14.14 -5.08 2.47
CA PHE A 50 15.09 -5.63 3.42
C PHE A 50 16.29 -4.70 3.61
N ARG A 51 16.86 -4.74 4.82
CA ARG A 51 18.00 -3.91 5.19
C ARG A 51 19.27 -4.72 5.10
N PHE A 52 20.23 -4.23 4.32
CA PHE A 52 21.55 -4.84 4.18
C PHE A 52 22.62 -3.75 4.20
N ASN A 53 23.66 -3.90 5.03
CA ASN A 53 24.78 -2.95 5.14
C ASN A 53 24.36 -1.47 5.24
N ARG A 54 23.40 -1.17 6.13
CA ARG A 54 22.84 0.18 6.36
C ARG A 54 22.15 0.80 5.11
N LYS A 55 21.90 0.01 4.07
CA LYS A 55 21.11 0.40 2.90
C LYS A 55 19.75 -0.31 2.92
N ARG A 56 18.76 0.33 2.31
CA ARG A 56 17.46 -0.29 2.03
C ARG A 56 17.51 -0.85 0.62
N LEU A 57 17.20 -2.13 0.52
CA LEU A 57 17.05 -2.83 -0.75
C LEU A 57 15.59 -3.26 -0.89
N TYR A 58 15.12 -3.25 -2.13
CA TYR A 58 13.76 -3.64 -2.49
C TYR A 58 13.87 -4.82 -3.45
N LEU A 59 13.29 -5.95 -3.09
CA LEU A 59 13.12 -7.08 -3.97
C LEU A 59 11.72 -7.01 -4.56
N SER A 60 11.63 -6.96 -5.88
CA SER A 60 10.37 -7.14 -6.60
C SER A 60 10.36 -8.52 -7.22
N VAL A 61 9.34 -9.31 -6.88
CA VAL A 61 9.12 -10.65 -7.44
C VAL A 61 7.89 -10.60 -8.31
N ILE A 62 7.94 -11.27 -9.46
CA ILE A 62 6.80 -11.55 -10.32
C ILE A 62 6.68 -13.07 -10.39
N GLN A 63 5.51 -13.61 -10.03
CA GLN A 63 5.24 -15.04 -10.04
C GLN A 63 3.96 -15.33 -10.83
N ASP A 64 4.05 -16.33 -11.70
CA ASP A 64 2.87 -16.92 -12.34
C ASP A 64 2.20 -17.89 -11.36
N LEU A 65 0.89 -17.75 -11.12
CA LEU A 65 0.12 -18.60 -10.22
C LEU A 65 -0.07 -20.04 -10.74
N TYR A 66 0.33 -20.32 -11.98
CA TYR A 66 0.47 -21.68 -12.47
C TYR A 66 1.66 -22.42 -11.82
N ASN A 67 2.76 -21.71 -11.53
CA ASN A 67 4.02 -22.28 -11.04
C ASN A 67 4.18 -22.15 -9.51
N GLY A 68 3.07 -21.93 -8.78
CA GLY A 68 3.03 -21.63 -7.35
C GLY A 68 2.96 -22.86 -6.44
#